data_AF-A0AA36CZ90-F1
#
_entry.id   AF-A0AA36CZ90-F1
#
_cell.length_a   1.000
_cell.length_b   1.000
_cell.length_c   1.000
_cell.angle_alpha   90.00
_cell.angle_beta   90.00
_cell.angle_gamma   90.00
#
_symmetry.space_group_name_H-M   'P 1'
#
loop_
_entity.id
_entity.type
_entity.pdbx_description
1 polymer ?
#
loop_
_entity_poly.entity_id
_entity_poly.type
_entity_poly.pdbx_seq_one_letter_code
_entity_poly.pdbx_strand_id
1 'polypeptide(L)'
;MSNTVLISATRYEVVQIKRSHKHWDDYLRTRLEVYEGQGVTADEEVDEHDFDDLSTFHMVLVEFEGSPEKTVEKVIGTVRLRPVGSYLKLERVALRENWQGRGLGELIVIEALKYYFKKFPERIMVAHAQVQKMGFYERIYADIPEYWRTFFTVAKFAQALLTVYLQGDVSRALRAVDEALIMGRPENLPRDGLFIKHFATGLQKATPTPAIDFHAIASHTYLSPPPRRIVPQPWWELAEYEHFDAERIAEKIESGMPCVVRGFAAGWPASEKWSPEYLSNVAGGRTVPVEIGSRYDGDDWNQKLMTINEFLRDFLVKQDSESPGYLAQHRLFDQIPELLDEIEPHQVEQIGAHVDWNMWFGPGGTVSSMHFDPRENFFIYGSKFVRLAHPSDSEKLCPREDLLKNTSQINMQHPDGDVERFPSVAQVHTVDVVLHPGDALLIPSQFWHFVKALNTSISVSAWFDAK
;
A
#
# COMPACT_ATOMS: atom_id res chain seq x y z
N MET A 1 30.82 15.97 15.20
CA MET A 1 31.70 14.95 14.58
C MET A 1 31.04 14.62 13.25
N SER A 2 31.63 15.02 12.12
CA SER A 2 31.10 14.71 10.79
C SER A 2 31.40 13.25 10.47
N ASN A 3 30.44 12.56 9.83
CA ASN A 3 30.61 11.19 9.37
C ASN A 3 31.07 11.24 7.90
N THR A 4 32.31 10.84 7.68
CA THR A 4 32.95 10.82 6.36
C THR A 4 32.71 9.48 5.67
N VAL A 5 32.23 9.51 4.43
CA VAL A 5 32.09 8.30 3.58
C VAL A 5 32.94 8.47 2.32
N LEU A 6 33.69 7.43 1.96
CA LEU A 6 34.48 7.36 0.73
C LEU A 6 33.75 6.47 -0.28
N ILE A 7 33.38 7.04 -1.42
CA ILE A 7 32.82 6.30 -2.56
C ILE A 7 33.74 6.59 -3.75
N SER A 8 34.30 5.54 -4.37
CA SER A 8 35.19 5.66 -5.54
C SER A 8 36.29 6.73 -5.41
N ALA A 9 37.00 6.74 -4.27
CA ALA A 9 38.04 7.71 -3.90
C ALA A 9 37.60 9.18 -3.68
N THR A 10 36.32 9.49 -3.83
CA THR A 10 35.74 10.81 -3.53
C THR A 10 35.16 10.82 -2.12
N ARG A 11 35.42 11.90 -1.38
CA ARG A 11 34.95 12.08 0.01
C ARG A 11 33.63 12.82 0.03
N TYR A 12 32.66 12.27 0.75
CA TYR A 12 31.35 12.88 0.98
C TYR A 12 31.12 13.05 2.48
N GLU A 13 30.55 14.20 2.88
CA GLU A 13 30.12 14.42 4.26
C GLU A 13 28.76 15.09 4.34
N VAL A 14 27.99 14.68 5.35
CA VAL A 14 26.75 15.37 5.71
C VAL A 14 27.06 16.37 6.82
N VAL A 15 26.80 17.64 6.53
CA VAL A 15 27.11 18.76 7.42
C VAL A 15 25.82 19.44 7.83
N GLN A 16 25.61 19.55 9.14
CA GLN A 16 24.53 20.39 9.66
C GLN A 16 24.91 21.86 9.56
N ILE A 17 24.02 22.68 9.02
CA ILE A 17 24.26 24.09 8.75
C ILE A 17 23.24 24.99 9.47
N LYS A 18 23.61 26.26 9.61
CA LYS A 18 22.77 27.39 10.05
C LYS A 18 22.93 28.54 9.03
N ARG A 19 22.10 29.59 9.10
CA ARG A 19 22.19 30.76 8.20
C ARG A 19 23.57 31.41 8.10
N SER A 20 24.34 31.40 9.18
CA SER A 20 25.71 31.96 9.20
C SER A 20 26.77 31.02 8.61
N HIS A 21 26.40 29.79 8.22
CA HIS A 21 27.34 28.83 7.67
C HIS A 21 27.67 29.16 6.21
N LYS A 22 28.93 28.97 5.81
CA LYS A 22 29.42 29.23 4.45
C LYS A 22 28.67 28.49 3.32
N HIS A 23 27.90 27.46 3.66
CA HIS A 23 27.17 26.59 2.72
C HIS A 23 25.67 26.92 2.65
N TRP A 24 25.22 27.96 3.35
CA TRP A 24 23.80 28.30 3.41
C TRP A 24 23.23 28.73 2.05
N ASP A 25 23.96 29.58 1.33
CA ASP A 25 23.52 30.04 0.02
C ASP A 25 23.48 28.89 -0.99
N ASP A 26 24.43 27.94 -0.91
CA ASP A 26 24.44 26.77 -1.77
C ASP A 26 23.40 25.71 -1.38
N TYR A 27 22.97 25.68 -0.12
CA TYR A 27 21.79 24.92 0.31
C TYR A 27 20.52 25.43 -0.36
N LEU A 28 20.27 26.74 -0.33
CA LEU A 28 19.11 27.33 -1.00
C LEU A 28 19.19 27.15 -2.51
N ARG A 29 20.35 27.42 -3.11
CA ARG A 29 20.58 27.26 -4.55
C ARG A 29 20.34 25.83 -5.02
N THR A 30 20.83 24.83 -4.29
CA THR A 30 20.63 23.41 -4.64
C THR A 30 19.16 23.01 -4.59
N ARG A 31 18.39 23.55 -3.64
CA ARG A 31 16.94 23.34 -3.60
C ARG A 31 16.28 23.99 -4.80
N LEU A 32 16.52 25.27 -5.03
CA LEU A 32 15.94 26.00 -6.16
C LEU A 32 16.26 25.32 -7.50
N GLU A 33 17.51 24.93 -7.74
CA GLU A 33 17.91 24.19 -8.96
C GLU A 33 17.12 22.88 -9.15
N VAL A 34 16.93 22.10 -8.08
CA VAL A 34 16.25 20.80 -8.15
C VAL A 34 14.73 20.95 -8.27
N TYR A 35 14.15 21.99 -7.66
CA TYR A 35 12.71 22.20 -7.60
C TYR A 35 12.17 23.08 -8.75
N GLU A 36 12.95 24.02 -9.31
CA GLU A 36 12.61 24.69 -10.58
C GLU A 36 12.50 23.68 -11.72
N GLY A 37 13.38 22.67 -11.75
CA GLY A 37 13.27 21.53 -12.68
C GLY A 37 12.01 20.67 -12.50
N GLN A 38 11.26 20.88 -11.42
CA GLN A 38 9.99 20.21 -11.10
C GLN A 38 8.78 21.16 -11.21
N GLY A 39 8.97 22.38 -11.73
CA GLY A 39 7.89 23.36 -11.93
C GLY A 39 7.43 24.06 -10.65
N VAL A 40 8.20 24.00 -9.56
CA VAL A 40 7.91 24.70 -8.30
C VAL A 40 8.55 26.09 -8.33
N THR A 41 7.80 27.12 -7.96
CA THR A 41 8.32 28.50 -7.92
C THR A 41 9.22 28.74 -6.71
N ALA A 42 10.12 29.72 -6.78
CA ALA A 42 11.03 30.05 -5.67
C ALA A 42 10.28 30.44 -4.38
N ASP A 43 9.13 31.13 -4.52
CA ASP A 43 8.28 31.54 -3.40
C ASP A 43 7.54 30.37 -2.74
N GLU A 44 7.34 29.26 -3.45
CA GLU A 44 6.78 28.02 -2.90
C GLU A 44 7.85 27.12 -2.27
N GLU A 45 9.08 27.19 -2.76
CA GLU A 45 10.18 26.37 -2.27
C GLU A 45 10.78 26.92 -0.97
N VAL A 46 10.90 28.24 -0.84
CA VAL A 46 11.50 28.90 0.32
C VAL A 46 10.40 29.38 1.28
N ASP A 47 10.44 28.93 2.53
CA ASP A 47 9.36 29.18 3.51
C ASP A 47 9.87 29.76 4.84
N GLU A 48 8.94 30.06 5.76
CA GLU A 48 9.24 30.66 7.07
C GLU A 48 10.25 29.86 7.91
N HIS A 49 10.32 28.54 7.71
CA HIS A 49 11.24 27.66 8.43
C HIS A 49 12.68 27.76 7.92
N ASP A 50 12.92 28.46 6.81
CA ASP A 50 14.25 28.81 6.34
C ASP A 50 14.77 30.13 6.97
N PHE A 51 13.89 30.94 7.57
CA PHE A 51 14.25 32.27 8.06
C PHE A 51 14.28 32.42 9.58
N ASP A 52 13.30 31.84 10.30
CA ASP A 52 13.01 32.24 11.69
C ASP A 52 12.83 31.10 12.70
N ASP A 53 12.99 29.83 12.29
CA ASP A 53 12.74 28.69 13.18
C ASP A 53 14.03 28.11 13.80
N LEU A 54 14.28 28.45 15.08
CA LEU A 54 15.38 27.88 15.87
C LEU A 54 15.25 26.37 16.13
N SER A 55 14.08 25.79 15.89
CA SER A 55 13.81 24.36 16.09
C SER A 55 14.07 23.50 14.85
N THR A 56 14.21 24.12 13.67
CA THR A 56 14.44 23.42 12.41
C THR A 56 15.93 23.16 12.15
N PHE A 57 16.26 21.99 11.61
CA PHE A 57 17.63 21.58 11.31
C PHE A 57 17.83 21.42 9.81
N HIS A 58 18.83 22.10 9.28
CA HIS A 58 19.21 22.03 7.88
C HIS A 58 20.52 21.26 7.74
N MET A 59 20.61 20.37 6.77
CA MET A 59 21.82 19.62 6.47
C MET A 59 22.09 19.65 4.97
N VAL A 60 23.38 19.63 4.64
CA VAL A 60 23.88 19.55 3.26
C VAL A 60 24.76 18.32 3.12
N LEU A 61 24.69 17.68 1.96
CA LEU A 61 25.68 16.71 1.51
C LEU A 61 26.75 17.45 0.71
N VAL A 62 27.99 17.36 1.18
CA VAL A 62 29.15 18.03 0.60
C VAL A 62 30.06 17.00 -0.04
N GLU A 63 30.38 17.19 -1.31
CA GLU A 63 31.45 16.51 -2.00
C GLU A 63 32.75 17.30 -1.84
N PHE A 64 33.83 16.59 -1.51
CA PHE A 64 35.17 17.15 -1.39
C PHE A 64 36.01 16.64 -2.57
N GLU A 65 36.37 17.55 -3.48
CA GLU A 65 37.24 17.27 -4.62
C GLU A 65 38.63 17.88 -4.39
N GLY A 66 39.68 17.21 -4.88
CA GLY A 66 41.05 17.73 -4.88
C GLY A 66 41.97 17.11 -3.83
N SER A 67 43.17 17.69 -3.67
CA SER A 67 44.19 17.20 -2.72
C SER A 67 43.98 17.83 -1.33
N PRO A 68 44.63 17.30 -0.26
CA PRO A 68 44.57 17.89 1.07
C PRO A 68 45.02 19.37 1.14
N GLU A 69 45.78 19.84 0.15
CA GLU A 69 46.30 21.20 0.06
C GLU A 69 45.38 22.16 -0.71
N LYS A 70 44.47 21.63 -1.56
CA LYS A 70 43.46 22.38 -2.30
C LYS A 70 42.19 21.53 -2.43
N THR A 71 41.34 21.62 -1.41
CA THR A 71 40.04 20.94 -1.38
C THR A 71 38.95 21.90 -1.82
N VAL A 72 38.17 21.51 -2.83
CA VAL A 72 36.96 22.20 -3.28
C VAL A 72 35.77 21.50 -2.65
N GLU A 73 34.94 22.26 -1.95
CA GLU A 73 33.70 21.78 -1.33
C GLU A 73 32.51 22.12 -2.23
N LYS A 74 31.72 21.12 -2.61
CA LYS A 74 30.50 21.31 -3.40
C LYS A 74 29.30 20.79 -2.64
N VAL A 75 28.30 21.64 -2.38
CA VAL A 75 27.00 21.18 -1.88
C VAL A 75 26.26 20.51 -3.03
N ILE A 76 25.99 19.22 -2.87
CA ILE A 76 25.37 18.38 -3.91
C ILE A 76 23.97 17.90 -3.53
N GLY A 77 23.61 17.98 -2.25
CA GLY A 77 22.27 17.64 -1.78
C GLY A 77 21.91 18.34 -0.47
N THR A 78 20.62 18.33 -0.15
CA THR A 78 20.05 19.01 1.02
C THR A 78 19.00 18.14 1.69
N VAL A 79 18.80 18.35 3.00
CA VAL A 79 17.65 17.81 3.74
C VAL A 79 17.34 18.73 4.91
N ARG A 80 16.04 18.84 5.24
CA ARG A 80 15.54 19.59 6.38
C ARG A 80 14.78 18.66 7.33
N LEU A 81 15.06 18.80 8.61
CA LEU A 81 14.34 18.10 9.68
C LEU A 81 13.63 19.15 10.54
N ARG A 82 12.30 19.09 10.58
CA ARG A 82 11.49 20.03 11.34
C ARG A 82 10.66 19.33 12.40
N PRO A 83 10.80 19.68 13.69
CA PRO A 83 9.94 19.16 14.73
C PRO A 83 8.52 19.75 14.62
N VAL A 84 7.49 18.90 14.63
CA VAL A 84 6.08 19.29 14.59
C VAL A 84 5.31 18.49 15.63
N GLY A 85 5.03 19.11 16.79
CA GLY A 85 4.35 18.43 17.90
C GLY A 85 5.08 17.15 18.32
N SER A 86 4.40 16.01 18.20
CA SER A 86 4.90 14.67 18.55
C SER A 86 5.72 13.98 17.45
N TYR A 87 5.81 14.57 16.26
CA TYR A 87 6.54 14.00 15.13
C TYR A 87 7.63 14.95 14.61
N LEU A 88 8.52 14.39 13.79
CA LEU A 88 9.56 15.10 13.08
C LEU A 88 9.31 14.93 11.59
N LYS A 89 9.19 16.05 10.89
CA LYS A 89 9.00 16.08 9.46
C LYS A 89 10.36 16.08 8.75
N LEU A 90 10.59 15.07 7.91
CA LEU A 90 11.72 15.03 6.98
C LEU A 90 11.25 15.62 5.65
N GLU A 91 11.84 16.74 5.26
CA GLU A 91 11.38 17.56 4.13
C GLU A 91 12.56 18.21 3.39
N ARG A 92 12.29 18.80 2.22
CA ARG A 92 13.30 19.50 1.39
C ARG A 92 14.53 18.64 1.07
N VAL A 93 14.29 17.35 0.83
CA VAL A 93 15.31 16.44 0.33
C VAL A 93 15.55 16.79 -1.13
N ALA A 94 16.78 17.17 -1.47
CA ALA A 94 17.16 17.46 -2.85
C ALA A 94 18.55 16.88 -3.12
N LEU A 95 18.75 16.38 -4.34
CA LEU A 95 20.04 15.92 -4.83
C LEU A 95 20.19 16.37 -6.29
N ARG A 96 21.28 17.08 -6.58
CA ARG A 96 21.59 17.56 -7.93
C ARG A 96 21.68 16.40 -8.92
N GLU A 97 21.18 16.61 -10.14
CA GLU A 97 21.00 15.58 -11.16
C GLU A 97 22.27 14.74 -11.44
N ASN A 98 23.43 15.40 -11.55
CA ASN A 98 24.71 14.74 -11.85
C ASN A 98 25.17 13.71 -10.77
N TRP A 99 24.58 13.75 -9.57
CA TRP A 99 24.89 12.86 -8.44
C TRP A 99 23.79 11.84 -8.13
N GLN A 100 22.70 11.84 -8.90
CA GLN A 100 21.64 10.84 -8.77
C GLN A 100 22.10 9.45 -9.21
N GLY A 101 21.49 8.39 -8.68
CA GLY A 101 21.83 7.00 -8.99
C GLY A 101 23.10 6.45 -8.33
N ARG A 102 23.71 7.19 -7.39
CA ARG A 102 24.97 6.81 -6.71
C ARG A 102 24.83 6.45 -5.23
N GLY A 103 23.60 6.25 -4.73
CA GLY A 103 23.32 6.03 -3.30
C GLY A 103 23.50 7.26 -2.39
N LEU A 104 23.84 8.43 -2.96
CA LEU A 104 24.10 9.66 -2.22
C LEU A 104 22.84 10.29 -1.60
N GLY A 105 21.68 10.08 -2.24
CA GLY A 105 20.38 10.47 -1.68
C GLY A 105 20.00 9.67 -0.43
N GLU A 106 20.29 8.37 -0.44
CA GLU A 106 20.11 7.52 0.75
C GLU A 106 21.07 7.93 1.86
N LEU A 107 22.33 8.21 1.52
CA LEU A 107 23.35 8.62 2.48
C LEU A 107 22.92 9.87 3.28
N ILE A 108 22.48 10.93 2.60
CA ILE A 108 22.07 12.17 3.28
C ILE A 108 20.84 11.95 4.17
N VAL A 109 19.89 11.12 3.72
CA VAL A 109 18.73 10.75 4.54
C VAL A 109 19.18 9.95 5.75
N ILE A 110 19.96 8.87 5.59
CA ILE A 110 20.44 8.02 6.68
C ILE A 110 21.20 8.83 7.73
N GLU A 111 22.08 9.74 7.33
CA GLU A 111 22.82 10.58 8.28
C GLU A 111 21.90 11.57 9.01
N ALA A 112 20.90 12.13 8.34
CA ALA A 112 19.86 12.92 8.98
C ALA A 112 19.06 12.09 10.00
N LEU A 113 18.74 10.84 9.68
CA LEU A 113 18.08 9.89 10.60
C LEU A 113 18.95 9.55 11.81
N LYS A 114 20.25 9.29 11.62
CA LYS A 114 21.18 9.01 12.72
C LYS A 114 21.28 10.20 13.67
N TYR A 115 21.41 11.42 13.12
CA TYR A 115 21.41 12.64 13.92
C TYR A 115 20.11 12.77 14.73
N TYR A 116 18.99 12.44 14.11
CA TYR A 116 17.67 12.41 14.73
C TYR A 116 17.59 11.41 15.90
N PHE A 117 17.87 10.12 15.66
CA PHE A 117 17.73 9.08 16.68
C PHE A 117 18.59 9.36 17.90
N LYS A 118 19.71 10.07 17.71
CA LYS A 118 20.57 10.52 18.81
C LYS A 118 19.98 11.66 19.62
N LYS A 119 19.20 12.56 19.00
CA LYS A 119 18.79 13.84 19.60
C LYS A 119 17.33 13.87 20.05
N PHE A 120 16.45 13.12 19.39
CA PHE A 120 15.00 13.10 19.62
C PHE A 120 14.44 11.67 19.57
N PRO A 121 14.92 10.73 20.41
CA PRO A 121 14.52 9.33 20.35
C PRO A 121 13.01 9.10 20.58
N GLU A 122 12.30 10.07 21.16
CA GLU A 122 10.89 9.98 21.55
C GLU A 122 9.88 10.34 20.47
N ARG A 123 10.31 10.88 19.32
CA ARG A 123 9.39 11.38 18.29
C ARG A 123 9.10 10.32 17.21
N ILE A 124 8.09 10.55 16.38
CA ILE A 124 7.79 9.71 15.20
C ILE A 124 8.24 10.46 13.95
N MET A 125 8.79 9.78 12.95
CA MET A 125 9.16 10.43 11.70
C MET A 125 8.01 10.40 10.70
N VAL A 126 7.77 11.52 10.02
CA VAL A 126 6.83 11.65 8.91
C VAL A 126 7.55 12.28 7.72
N ALA A 127 7.43 11.68 6.55
CA ALA A 127 7.82 12.30 5.29
C ALA A 127 6.54 12.56 4.48
N HIS A 128 6.35 13.80 4.02
CA HIS A 128 5.31 14.09 3.03
C HIS A 128 5.97 14.02 1.65
N ALA A 129 5.60 13.01 0.87
CA ALA A 129 6.01 12.91 -0.52
C ALA A 129 5.10 13.78 -1.40
N GLN A 130 5.67 14.47 -2.39
CA GLN A 130 4.89 14.88 -3.56
C GLN A 130 4.51 13.62 -4.33
N VAL A 131 3.30 13.57 -4.89
CA VAL A 131 2.76 12.40 -5.64
C VAL A 131 3.75 11.92 -6.71
N GLN A 132 4.48 12.84 -7.35
CA GLN A 132 5.50 12.55 -8.38
C GLN A 132 6.77 11.83 -7.87
N LYS A 133 6.98 11.75 -6.56
CA LYS A 133 8.12 11.08 -5.93
C LYS A 133 7.73 9.77 -5.24
N MET A 134 6.48 9.30 -5.34
CA MET A 134 6.08 8.01 -4.75
C MET A 134 6.96 6.86 -5.24
N GLY A 135 7.26 6.79 -6.55
CA GLY A 135 8.18 5.78 -7.09
C GLY A 135 9.60 5.83 -6.53
N PHE A 136 10.07 6.95 -5.97
CA PHE A 136 11.35 7.02 -5.24
C PHE A 136 11.24 6.43 -3.85
N TYR A 137 10.16 6.73 -3.12
CA TYR A 137 9.93 6.16 -1.79
C TYR A 137 9.57 4.68 -1.84
N GLU A 138 8.82 4.25 -2.84
CA GLU A 138 8.55 2.83 -3.12
C GLU A 138 9.83 2.06 -3.42
N ARG A 139 10.75 2.63 -4.22
CA ARG A 139 12.09 2.06 -4.43
C ARG A 139 12.90 2.01 -3.14
N ILE A 140 12.91 3.08 -2.34
CA ILE A 140 13.58 3.09 -1.03
C ILE A 140 13.04 1.98 -0.15
N TYR A 141 11.72 1.80 -0.05
CA TYR A 141 11.10 0.74 0.77
C TYR A 141 11.36 -0.67 0.22
N ALA A 142 11.41 -0.83 -1.10
CA ALA A 142 11.78 -2.08 -1.76
C ALA A 142 13.26 -2.46 -1.53
N ASP A 143 14.13 -1.44 -1.44
CA ASP A 143 15.58 -1.60 -1.26
C ASP A 143 16.02 -1.56 0.22
N ILE A 144 15.11 -1.37 1.20
CA ILE A 144 15.48 -1.42 2.63
C ILE A 144 16.00 -2.82 2.93
N PRO A 145 17.28 -2.95 3.35
CA PRO A 145 17.82 -4.23 3.73
C PRO A 145 16.96 -4.89 4.80
N GLU A 146 16.71 -6.17 4.64
CA GLU A 146 15.79 -6.95 5.46
C GLU A 146 16.07 -6.82 6.97
N TYR A 147 17.34 -6.76 7.37
CA TYR A 147 17.73 -6.58 8.78
C TYR A 147 17.24 -5.26 9.39
N TRP A 148 17.08 -4.17 8.61
CA TRP A 148 16.50 -2.92 9.11
C TRP A 148 15.00 -3.05 9.38
N ARG A 149 14.30 -3.82 8.55
CA ARG A 149 12.87 -4.11 8.78
C ARG A 149 12.68 -5.04 9.97
N THR A 150 13.58 -6.01 10.17
CA THR A 150 13.63 -6.82 11.39
C THR A 150 13.91 -5.94 12.64
N PHE A 151 14.89 -5.03 12.57
CA PHE A 151 15.16 -4.09 13.65
C PHE A 151 13.95 -3.18 13.95
N PHE A 152 13.31 -2.64 12.92
CA PHE A 152 12.08 -1.85 13.05
C PHE A 152 10.99 -2.63 13.78
N THR A 153 10.81 -3.91 13.44
CA THR A 153 9.86 -4.81 14.10
C THR A 153 10.13 -4.92 15.60
N VAL A 154 11.39 -5.18 15.98
CA VAL A 154 11.80 -5.29 17.39
C VAL A 154 11.63 -3.96 18.12
N ALA A 155 12.02 -2.85 17.50
CA ALA A 155 11.89 -1.51 18.09
C ALA A 155 10.43 -1.14 18.35
N LYS A 156 9.53 -1.44 17.40
CA LYS A 156 8.09 -1.21 17.53
C LYS A 156 7.45 -2.11 18.58
N PHE A 157 7.86 -3.37 18.66
CA PHE A 157 7.40 -4.27 19.71
C PHE A 157 7.86 -3.80 21.11
N ALA A 158 9.11 -3.35 21.25
CA ALA A 158 9.60 -2.76 22.50
C ALA A 158 8.86 -1.47 22.86
N GLN A 159 8.57 -0.61 21.88
CA GLN A 159 7.72 0.56 22.06
C GLN A 159 6.34 0.17 22.61
N ALA A 160 5.71 -0.87 22.06
CA ALA A 160 4.42 -1.33 22.53
C ALA A 160 4.46 -1.81 23.98
N LEU A 161 5.45 -2.65 24.35
CA LEU A 161 5.63 -3.12 25.73
C LEU A 161 5.80 -1.95 26.71
N LEU A 162 6.65 -0.98 26.37
CA LEU A 162 6.88 0.20 27.20
C LEU A 162 5.63 1.09 27.29
N THR A 163 4.87 1.20 26.21
CA THR A 163 3.62 1.97 26.19
C THR A 163 2.59 1.36 27.14
N VAL A 164 2.43 0.04 27.13
CA VAL A 164 1.57 -0.65 28.10
C VAL A 164 2.09 -0.46 29.53
N TYR A 165 3.38 -0.73 29.75
CA TYR A 165 3.96 -0.74 31.10
C TYR A 165 3.99 0.65 31.76
N LEU A 166 4.32 1.69 31.00
CA LEU A 166 4.51 3.05 31.54
C LEU A 166 3.25 3.91 31.45
N GLN A 167 2.42 3.71 30.42
CA GLN A 167 1.29 4.61 30.13
C GLN A 167 -0.08 3.91 30.29
N GLY A 168 -0.13 2.57 30.30
CA GLY A 168 -1.38 1.82 30.28
C GLY A 168 -2.20 1.99 29.00
N ASP A 169 -1.63 2.60 27.95
CA ASP A 169 -2.32 2.91 26.70
C ASP A 169 -2.27 1.71 25.74
N VAL A 170 -3.26 0.83 25.89
CA VAL A 170 -3.39 -0.40 25.09
C VAL A 170 -3.64 -0.12 23.61
N SER A 171 -4.36 0.95 23.26
CA SER A 171 -4.67 1.30 21.87
C SER A 171 -3.42 1.79 21.14
N ARG A 172 -2.62 2.64 21.77
CA ARG A 172 -1.35 3.09 21.21
C ARG A 172 -0.33 1.95 21.10
N ALA A 173 -0.30 1.06 22.09
CA ALA A 173 0.53 -0.14 22.03
C ALA A 173 0.11 -1.05 20.87
N LEU A 174 -1.20 -1.29 20.67
CA LEU A 174 -1.72 -2.12 19.59
C LEU A 174 -1.33 -1.54 18.22
N ARG A 175 -1.50 -0.23 18.05
CA ARG A 175 -1.05 0.47 16.84
C ARG A 175 0.44 0.28 16.57
N ALA A 176 1.30 0.38 17.59
CA ALA A 176 2.73 0.15 17.42
C ALA A 176 3.04 -1.31 17.02
N VAL A 177 2.30 -2.29 17.56
CA VAL A 177 2.45 -3.70 17.18
C VAL A 177 2.01 -3.92 15.73
N ASP A 178 0.88 -3.37 15.31
CA ASP A 178 0.39 -3.50 13.94
C ASP A 178 1.33 -2.81 12.93
N GLU A 179 1.90 -1.65 13.28
CA GLU A 179 2.96 -1.03 12.49
C GLU A 179 4.17 -1.97 12.32
N ALA A 180 4.54 -2.71 13.36
CA ALA A 180 5.59 -3.73 13.29
C ALA A 180 5.25 -4.88 12.33
N LEU A 181 4.00 -5.33 12.36
CA LEU A 181 3.52 -6.43 11.52
C LEU A 181 3.37 -6.02 10.04
N ILE A 182 2.95 -4.78 9.78
CA ILE A 182 2.69 -4.28 8.42
C ILE A 182 3.98 -3.84 7.71
N MET A 183 4.81 -3.04 8.38
CA MET A 183 6.00 -2.42 7.76
C MET A 183 7.29 -3.17 8.07
N GLY A 184 7.28 -4.03 9.09
CA GLY A 184 8.44 -4.80 9.53
C GLY A 184 8.69 -6.07 8.70
N ARG A 185 9.38 -7.01 9.35
CA ARG A 185 9.68 -8.38 8.90
C ARG A 185 9.61 -9.33 10.11
N PRO A 186 8.43 -9.54 10.72
CA PRO A 186 8.27 -10.45 11.85
C PRO A 186 8.68 -11.90 11.53
N GLU A 187 8.61 -12.32 10.27
CA GLU A 187 9.04 -13.64 9.77
C GLU A 187 10.52 -13.96 10.08
N ASN A 188 11.37 -12.94 10.24
CA ASN A 188 12.77 -13.12 10.61
C ASN A 188 13.02 -13.35 12.10
N LEU A 189 11.96 -13.28 12.91
CA LEU A 189 12.02 -13.52 14.34
C LEU A 189 11.60 -14.97 14.64
N PRO A 190 12.00 -15.54 15.79
CA PRO A 190 11.66 -16.92 16.13
C PRO A 190 10.16 -17.21 16.00
N ARG A 191 9.85 -18.34 15.34
CA ARG A 191 8.47 -18.76 15.04
C ARG A 191 7.69 -17.69 14.29
N ASP A 192 8.30 -17.07 13.29
CA ASP A 192 7.68 -16.07 12.41
C ASP A 192 7.01 -14.90 13.17
N GLY A 193 7.63 -14.49 14.28
CA GLY A 193 7.13 -13.40 15.11
C GLY A 193 5.81 -13.72 15.83
N LEU A 194 5.48 -15.00 16.03
CA LEU A 194 4.21 -15.44 16.63
C LEU A 194 3.88 -14.77 17.98
N PHE A 195 4.89 -14.45 18.78
CA PHE A 195 4.71 -13.75 20.06
C PHE A 195 4.18 -12.32 19.87
N ILE A 196 4.56 -11.63 18.78
CA ILE A 196 4.07 -10.29 18.42
C ILE A 196 2.59 -10.39 18.06
N LYS A 197 2.22 -11.39 17.26
CA LYS A 197 0.83 -11.64 16.85
C LYS A 197 -0.05 -11.93 18.06
N HIS A 198 0.37 -12.81 18.97
CA HIS A 198 -0.35 -13.10 20.22
C HIS A 198 -0.49 -11.88 21.14
N PHE A 199 0.56 -11.05 21.22
CA PHE A 199 0.51 -9.82 22.00
C PHE A 199 -0.50 -8.83 21.40
N ALA A 200 -0.56 -8.71 20.06
CA ALA A 200 -1.57 -7.92 19.37
C ALA A 200 -2.99 -8.41 19.70
N THR A 201 -3.23 -9.72 19.71
CA THR A 201 -4.52 -10.32 20.08
C THR A 201 -4.91 -10.00 21.52
N GLY A 202 -3.97 -10.09 22.46
CA GLY A 202 -4.20 -9.71 23.85
C GLY A 202 -4.55 -8.23 24.00
N LEU A 203 -3.84 -7.36 23.28
CA LEU A 203 -4.13 -5.92 23.26
C LEU A 203 -5.48 -5.61 22.62
N GLN A 204 -5.82 -6.23 21.48
CA GLN A 204 -7.13 -6.08 20.82
C GLN A 204 -8.28 -6.43 21.76
N LYS A 205 -8.16 -7.52 22.53
CA LYS A 205 -9.17 -7.91 23.53
C LYS A 205 -9.31 -6.90 24.68
N ALA A 206 -8.25 -6.16 24.98
CA ALA A 206 -8.23 -5.11 26.00
C ALA A 206 -8.61 -3.72 25.44
N THR A 207 -8.56 -3.54 24.12
CA THR A 207 -8.93 -2.29 23.45
C THR A 207 -10.45 -2.11 23.48
N PRO A 208 -10.96 -0.97 23.98
CA PRO A 208 -12.39 -0.69 23.98
C PRO A 208 -12.95 -0.60 22.55
N THR A 209 -14.05 -1.30 22.29
CA THR A 209 -14.80 -1.15 21.03
C THR A 209 -15.66 0.11 21.11
N PRO A 210 -15.49 1.10 20.20
CA PRO A 210 -16.37 2.25 20.14
C PRO A 210 -17.76 1.85 19.62
N ALA A 211 -18.78 2.65 19.93
CA ALA A 211 -20.09 2.49 19.31
C ALA A 211 -20.04 2.82 17.82
N ILE A 212 -20.53 1.90 16.98
CA ILE A 212 -20.67 2.06 15.52
C ILE A 212 -22.14 1.79 15.16
N ASP A 213 -22.71 2.63 14.31
CA ASP A 213 -24.07 2.45 13.81
C ASP A 213 -24.09 1.45 12.65
N PHE A 214 -24.22 0.16 12.97
CA PHE A 214 -24.30 -0.90 11.96
C PHE A 214 -25.60 -0.88 11.17
N HIS A 215 -26.67 -0.25 11.67
CA HIS A 215 -27.92 -0.09 10.92
C HIS A 215 -27.74 0.82 9.73
N ALA A 216 -26.96 1.89 9.87
CA ALA A 216 -26.55 2.72 8.74
C ALA A 216 -25.88 1.83 7.67
N ILE A 217 -24.93 0.97 8.06
CA ILE A 217 -24.20 0.07 7.14
C ILE A 217 -25.12 -0.95 6.45
N ALA A 218 -26.10 -1.50 7.15
CA ALA A 218 -27.02 -2.51 6.62
C ALA A 218 -28.08 -1.94 5.66
N SER A 219 -28.36 -0.63 5.72
CA SER A 219 -29.38 0.03 4.91
C SER A 219 -29.01 0.26 3.44
N HIS A 220 -27.79 -0.13 3.03
CA HIS A 220 -27.25 0.26 1.74
C HIS A 220 -27.75 -0.59 0.57
N THR A 221 -28.06 0.12 -0.50
CA THR A 221 -28.66 -0.40 -1.73
C THR A 221 -27.66 -1.20 -2.54
N TYR A 222 -28.10 -2.35 -3.04
CA TYR A 222 -27.41 -3.07 -4.10
C TYR A 222 -27.28 -2.18 -5.34
N LEU A 223 -26.05 -1.86 -5.72
CA LEU A 223 -25.74 -1.10 -6.92
C LEU A 223 -25.89 -1.97 -8.16
N SER A 224 -26.45 -1.39 -9.21
CA SER A 224 -26.47 -2.04 -10.51
C SER A 224 -25.03 -2.23 -11.04
N PRO A 225 -24.74 -3.37 -11.69
CA PRO A 225 -23.48 -3.53 -12.39
C PRO A 225 -23.33 -2.45 -13.47
N PRO A 226 -22.08 -2.11 -13.86
CA PRO A 226 -21.85 -1.27 -15.03
C PRO A 226 -22.57 -1.85 -16.26
N PRO A 227 -22.92 -1.02 -17.26
CA PRO A 227 -23.53 -1.51 -18.48
C PRO A 227 -22.70 -2.66 -19.07
N ARG A 228 -23.37 -3.79 -19.37
CA ARG A 228 -22.74 -4.87 -20.11
C ARG A 228 -22.31 -4.31 -21.45
N ARG A 229 -21.04 -4.48 -21.74
CA ARG A 229 -20.53 -4.12 -23.05
C ARG A 229 -20.89 -5.22 -24.03
N ILE A 230 -21.55 -4.85 -25.11
CA ILE A 230 -21.86 -5.79 -26.19
C ILE A 230 -20.93 -5.44 -27.35
N VAL A 231 -20.16 -6.44 -27.78
CA VAL A 231 -19.25 -6.51 -28.95
C VAL A 231 -17.76 -6.17 -28.65
N PRO A 232 -16.82 -7.00 -29.15
CA PRO A 232 -17.02 -8.26 -29.88
C PRO A 232 -17.43 -9.41 -28.95
N GLN A 233 -18.21 -10.36 -29.47
CA GLN A 233 -18.53 -11.60 -28.76
C GLN A 233 -17.21 -12.31 -28.42
N PRO A 234 -16.97 -12.66 -27.14
CA PRO A 234 -15.74 -13.32 -26.77
C PRO A 234 -15.65 -14.68 -27.47
N TRP A 235 -14.47 -15.00 -27.98
CA TRP A 235 -14.18 -16.30 -28.61
C TRP A 235 -14.03 -17.43 -27.58
N TRP A 236 -14.10 -17.07 -26.29
CA TRP A 236 -14.01 -17.95 -25.15
C TRP A 236 -15.20 -17.73 -24.22
N GLU A 237 -15.53 -18.74 -23.44
CA GLU A 237 -16.62 -18.70 -22.46
C GLU A 237 -16.06 -18.92 -21.05
N LEU A 238 -16.67 -18.26 -20.07
CA LEU A 238 -16.37 -18.49 -18.66
C LEU A 238 -17.08 -19.78 -18.22
N ALA A 239 -16.30 -20.79 -17.85
CA ALA A 239 -16.85 -22.02 -17.32
C ALA A 239 -17.43 -21.77 -15.92
N GLU A 240 -18.60 -22.35 -15.63
CA GLU A 240 -19.22 -22.31 -14.31
C GLU A 240 -19.42 -23.73 -13.78
N TYR A 241 -19.02 -23.95 -12.53
CA TYR A 241 -19.13 -25.21 -11.82
C TYR A 241 -19.98 -25.02 -10.56
N GLU A 242 -20.93 -25.93 -10.33
CA GLU A 242 -21.78 -25.91 -9.12
C GLU A 242 -21.05 -26.42 -7.87
N HIS A 243 -19.95 -27.16 -8.06
CA HIS A 243 -19.18 -27.78 -6.98
C HIS A 243 -17.69 -27.69 -7.27
N PHE A 244 -16.89 -27.59 -6.20
CA PHE A 244 -15.44 -27.63 -6.28
C PHE A 244 -14.94 -29.02 -6.64
N ASP A 245 -14.08 -29.10 -7.65
CA ASP A 245 -13.39 -30.31 -8.09
C ASP A 245 -11.96 -29.93 -8.44
N ALA A 246 -11.00 -30.35 -7.60
CA ALA A 246 -9.61 -29.93 -7.73
C ALA A 246 -8.99 -30.30 -9.09
N GLU A 247 -9.38 -31.43 -9.69
CA GLU A 247 -8.86 -31.86 -11.00
C GLU A 247 -9.34 -30.92 -12.11
N ARG A 248 -10.63 -30.57 -12.11
CA ARG A 248 -11.20 -29.63 -13.09
C ARG A 248 -10.62 -28.23 -12.97
N ILE A 249 -10.34 -27.79 -11.75
CA ILE A 249 -9.71 -26.48 -11.53
C ILE A 249 -8.25 -26.52 -11.96
N ALA A 250 -7.53 -27.62 -11.71
CA ALA A 250 -6.16 -27.81 -12.21
C ALA A 250 -6.11 -27.79 -13.75
N GLU A 251 -7.05 -28.44 -14.45
CA GLU A 251 -7.16 -28.36 -15.92
C GLU A 251 -7.36 -26.91 -16.40
N LYS A 252 -8.14 -26.11 -15.65
CA LYS A 252 -8.34 -24.70 -15.96
C LYS A 252 -7.07 -23.87 -15.79
N ILE A 253 -6.34 -24.10 -14.70
CA ILE A 253 -5.03 -23.49 -14.46
C ILE A 253 -4.06 -23.85 -15.60
N GLU A 254 -3.96 -25.13 -15.96
CA GLU A 254 -3.07 -25.60 -17.05
C GLU A 254 -3.44 -24.96 -18.40
N SER A 255 -4.74 -24.80 -18.68
CA SER A 255 -5.22 -24.15 -19.90
C SER A 255 -5.13 -22.61 -19.88
N GLY A 256 -4.80 -22.01 -18.73
CA GLY A 256 -4.77 -20.55 -18.55
C GLY A 256 -6.14 -19.88 -18.68
N MET A 257 -7.23 -20.60 -18.36
CA MET A 257 -8.60 -20.13 -18.56
C MET A 257 -9.36 -19.94 -17.24
N PRO A 258 -10.12 -18.84 -17.09
CA PRO A 258 -10.87 -18.57 -15.87
C PRO A 258 -12.07 -19.52 -15.74
N CYS A 259 -12.52 -19.70 -14.49
CA CYS A 259 -13.77 -20.38 -14.19
C CYS A 259 -14.36 -19.91 -12.86
N VAL A 260 -15.67 -20.07 -12.71
CA VAL A 260 -16.39 -19.79 -11.46
C VAL A 260 -16.78 -21.11 -10.81
N VAL A 261 -16.57 -21.19 -9.50
CA VAL A 261 -17.11 -22.25 -8.65
C VAL A 261 -18.17 -21.63 -7.76
N ARG A 262 -19.43 -21.94 -8.04
CA ARG A 262 -20.58 -21.45 -7.29
C ARG A 262 -20.58 -22.08 -5.89
N GLY A 263 -20.84 -21.26 -4.88
CA GLY A 263 -20.91 -21.73 -3.48
C GLY A 263 -19.61 -22.38 -2.94
N PHE A 264 -18.46 -22.13 -3.54
CA PHE A 264 -17.15 -22.66 -3.10
C PHE A 264 -16.91 -22.52 -1.58
N ALA A 265 -17.12 -21.32 -1.05
CA ALA A 265 -16.91 -20.98 0.35
C ALA A 265 -18.20 -21.08 1.19
N ALA A 266 -19.29 -21.64 0.67
CA ALA A 266 -20.56 -21.70 1.39
C ALA A 266 -20.47 -22.47 2.72
N GLY A 267 -19.55 -23.43 2.83
CA GLY A 267 -19.28 -24.19 4.06
C GLY A 267 -18.27 -23.55 5.02
N TRP A 268 -17.66 -22.41 4.68
CA TRP A 268 -16.69 -21.75 5.54
C TRP A 268 -17.38 -21.08 6.74
N PRO A 269 -16.81 -21.14 7.96
CA PRO A 269 -17.33 -20.38 9.09
C PRO A 269 -17.46 -18.87 8.81
N ALA A 270 -16.55 -18.31 8.00
CA ALA A 270 -16.57 -16.92 7.54
C ALA A 270 -17.89 -16.56 6.83
N SER A 271 -18.49 -17.50 6.09
CA SER A 271 -19.73 -17.25 5.33
C SER A 271 -20.95 -16.96 6.20
N GLU A 272 -20.94 -17.44 7.45
CA GLU A 272 -22.01 -17.18 8.42
C GLU A 272 -21.64 -16.03 9.37
N LYS A 273 -20.35 -15.92 9.74
CA LYS A 273 -19.90 -15.00 10.78
C LYS A 273 -19.57 -13.60 10.26
N TRP A 274 -18.94 -13.49 9.10
CA TRP A 274 -18.30 -12.24 8.71
C TRP A 274 -19.33 -11.19 8.32
N SER A 275 -19.28 -10.10 9.09
CA SER A 275 -20.03 -8.89 8.89
C SER A 275 -19.18 -7.70 9.37
N PRO A 276 -19.54 -6.46 8.98
CA PRO A 276 -18.90 -5.26 9.53
C PRO A 276 -18.91 -5.24 11.08
N GLU A 277 -20.00 -5.71 11.68
CA GLU A 277 -20.14 -5.82 13.14
C GLU A 277 -19.21 -6.88 13.73
N TYR A 278 -19.15 -8.05 13.11
CA TYR A 278 -18.25 -9.11 13.55
C TYR A 278 -16.79 -8.65 13.52
N LEU A 279 -16.34 -8.08 12.39
CA LEU A 279 -14.97 -7.59 12.23
C LEU A 279 -14.63 -6.45 13.20
N SER A 280 -15.60 -5.56 13.50
CA SER A 280 -15.44 -4.55 14.55
C SER A 280 -15.18 -5.17 15.92
N ASN A 281 -15.90 -6.24 16.27
CA ASN A 281 -15.76 -6.90 17.56
C ASN A 281 -14.45 -7.68 17.70
N VAL A 282 -14.02 -8.41 16.66
CA VAL A 282 -12.83 -9.27 16.75
C VAL A 282 -11.53 -8.54 16.41
N ALA A 283 -11.59 -7.51 15.56
CA ALA A 283 -10.42 -6.85 15.00
C ALA A 283 -10.54 -5.32 14.92
N GLY A 284 -11.56 -4.71 15.50
CA GLY A 284 -11.86 -3.29 15.29
C GLY A 284 -10.74 -2.31 15.69
N GLY A 285 -9.91 -2.67 16.67
CA GLY A 285 -8.77 -1.85 17.11
C GLY A 285 -7.50 -2.06 16.28
N ARG A 286 -7.49 -3.05 15.38
CA ARG A 286 -6.33 -3.37 14.54
C ARG A 286 -6.14 -2.30 13.49
N THR A 287 -4.90 -1.84 13.34
CA THR A 287 -4.50 -0.88 12.31
C THR A 287 -4.33 -1.59 10.98
N VAL A 288 -4.90 -1.03 9.91
CA VAL A 288 -4.87 -1.58 8.55
C VAL A 288 -4.58 -0.46 7.53
N PRO A 289 -3.96 -0.78 6.39
CA PRO A 289 -3.86 0.14 5.27
C PRO A 289 -5.22 0.25 4.57
N VAL A 290 -5.64 1.49 4.32
CA VAL A 290 -6.87 1.81 3.59
C VAL A 290 -6.49 2.75 2.45
N GLU A 291 -6.86 2.36 1.24
CA GLU A 291 -6.83 3.22 0.05
C GLU A 291 -8.00 4.19 0.10
N ILE A 292 -7.75 5.45 -0.20
CA ILE A 292 -8.76 6.51 -0.20
C ILE A 292 -8.70 7.19 -1.56
N GLY A 293 -9.84 7.24 -2.24
CA GLY A 293 -9.97 7.85 -3.57
C GLY A 293 -10.81 6.98 -4.50
N SER A 294 -11.17 7.53 -5.65
CA SER A 294 -12.05 6.88 -6.61
C SER A 294 -11.47 5.58 -7.18
N ARG A 295 -10.17 5.55 -7.47
CA ARG A 295 -9.40 4.42 -8.02
C ARG A 295 -7.93 4.54 -7.63
N TYR A 296 -7.20 3.42 -7.56
CA TYR A 296 -5.78 3.42 -7.19
C TYR A 296 -4.85 4.08 -8.22
N ASP A 297 -5.31 4.20 -9.47
CA ASP A 297 -4.58 4.84 -10.57
C ASP A 297 -5.04 6.29 -10.84
N GLY A 298 -5.88 6.84 -9.96
CA GLY A 298 -6.37 8.22 -10.01
C GLY A 298 -5.48 9.21 -9.25
N ASP A 299 -5.53 10.49 -9.65
CA ASP A 299 -4.75 11.57 -9.01
C ASP A 299 -5.22 11.89 -7.58
N ASP A 300 -6.44 11.49 -7.22
CA ASP A 300 -7.04 11.64 -5.90
C ASP A 300 -6.65 10.53 -4.91
N TRP A 301 -5.89 9.53 -5.37
CA TRP A 301 -5.54 8.37 -4.55
C TRP A 301 -4.49 8.68 -3.48
N ASN A 302 -4.74 8.17 -2.27
CA ASN A 302 -3.74 8.03 -1.23
C ASN A 302 -3.98 6.76 -0.39
N GLN A 303 -3.00 6.40 0.42
CA GLN A 303 -3.13 5.33 1.40
C GLN A 303 -2.90 5.85 2.82
N LYS A 304 -3.74 5.42 3.75
CA LYS A 304 -3.65 5.80 5.17
C LYS A 304 -3.74 4.57 6.06
N LEU A 305 -2.91 4.55 7.11
CA LEU A 305 -3.06 3.61 8.22
C LEU A 305 -4.12 4.13 9.20
N MET A 306 -5.14 3.34 9.44
CA MET A 306 -6.20 3.60 10.43
C MET A 306 -6.70 2.29 11.03
N THR A 307 -7.44 2.36 12.13
CA THR A 307 -8.07 1.18 12.70
C THR A 307 -9.26 0.70 11.85
N ILE A 308 -9.61 -0.58 11.94
CA ILE A 308 -10.83 -1.12 11.30
C ILE A 308 -12.07 -0.34 11.77
N ASN A 309 -12.15 0.06 13.04
CA ASN A 309 -13.28 0.85 13.56
C ASN A 309 -13.32 2.29 13.02
N GLU A 310 -12.17 2.92 12.78
CA GLU A 310 -12.09 4.20 12.09
C GLU A 310 -12.54 4.04 10.63
N PHE A 311 -12.05 3.01 9.95
CA PHE A 311 -12.46 2.66 8.59
C PHE A 311 -13.98 2.49 8.45
N LEU A 312 -14.58 1.67 9.31
CA LEU A 312 -16.03 1.45 9.34
C LEU A 312 -16.80 2.75 9.53
N ARG A 313 -16.38 3.58 10.49
CA ARG A 313 -17.04 4.85 10.79
C ARG A 313 -16.91 5.85 9.64
N ASP A 314 -15.72 5.99 9.08
CA ASP A 314 -15.42 7.05 8.14
C ASP A 314 -15.89 6.72 6.72
N PHE A 315 -15.93 5.44 6.33
CA PHE A 315 -16.23 5.04 4.96
C PHE A 315 -17.48 4.17 4.79
N LEU A 316 -17.90 3.41 5.81
CA LEU A 316 -19.11 2.59 5.70
C LEU A 316 -20.34 3.24 6.34
N VAL A 317 -20.16 4.01 7.43
CA VAL A 317 -21.26 4.73 8.09
C VAL A 317 -21.50 6.10 7.44
N LYS A 318 -20.46 6.91 7.26
CA LYS A 318 -20.61 8.27 6.68
C LYS A 318 -20.83 8.27 5.17
N GLN A 319 -20.27 7.27 4.47
CA GLN A 319 -20.24 7.15 3.00
C GLN A 319 -19.99 8.47 2.26
N ASP A 320 -18.72 8.79 2.04
CA ASP A 320 -18.36 9.80 1.05
C ASP A 320 -18.16 9.12 -0.32
N SER A 321 -19.08 9.39 -1.25
CA SER A 321 -19.00 8.84 -2.61
C SER A 321 -17.86 9.45 -3.44
N GLU A 322 -17.34 10.62 -3.05
CA GLU A 322 -16.25 11.30 -3.78
C GLU A 322 -14.87 10.77 -3.36
N SER A 323 -14.77 10.12 -2.19
CA SER A 323 -13.51 9.55 -1.69
C SER A 323 -13.79 8.25 -0.92
N PRO A 324 -14.19 7.17 -1.61
CA PRO A 324 -14.44 5.91 -0.96
C PRO A 324 -13.15 5.37 -0.33
N GLY A 325 -13.30 4.75 0.83
CA GLY A 325 -12.22 4.02 1.49
C GLY A 325 -12.30 2.55 1.14
N TYR A 326 -11.17 1.94 0.83
CA TYR A 326 -11.07 0.53 0.50
C TYR A 326 -9.88 -0.10 1.20
N LEU A 327 -10.15 -1.06 2.10
CA LEU A 327 -9.13 -1.97 2.59
C LEU A 327 -8.88 -2.96 1.45
N ALA A 328 -7.90 -2.67 0.61
CA ALA A 328 -7.58 -3.44 -0.58
C ALA A 328 -6.32 -4.27 -0.37
N GLN A 329 -6.34 -5.51 -0.85
CA GLN A 329 -5.16 -6.36 -1.00
C GLN A 329 -4.27 -6.47 0.26
N HIS A 330 -4.87 -6.52 1.44
CA HIS A 330 -4.11 -6.57 2.68
C HIS A 330 -3.97 -8.01 3.17
N ARG A 331 -2.76 -8.41 3.58
CA ARG A 331 -2.46 -9.73 4.17
C ARG A 331 -2.96 -9.83 5.62
N LEU A 332 -4.25 -9.58 5.82
CA LEU A 332 -4.86 -9.44 7.14
C LEU A 332 -4.72 -10.72 7.97
N PHE A 333 -4.73 -11.89 7.33
CA PHE A 333 -4.55 -13.18 7.99
C PHE A 333 -3.16 -13.35 8.62
N ASP A 334 -2.11 -12.74 8.04
CA ASP A 334 -0.78 -12.77 8.63
C ASP A 334 -0.70 -11.91 9.89
N GLN A 335 -1.46 -10.81 9.89
CA GLN A 335 -1.60 -9.89 11.01
C GLN A 335 -2.55 -10.42 12.10
N ILE A 336 -3.62 -11.12 11.71
CA ILE A 336 -4.68 -11.67 12.56
C ILE A 336 -4.88 -13.15 12.24
N PRO A 337 -3.98 -14.04 12.73
CA PRO A 337 -4.02 -15.46 12.39
C PRO A 337 -5.32 -16.16 12.78
N GLU A 338 -6.04 -15.66 13.78
CA GLU A 338 -7.32 -16.22 14.22
C GLU A 338 -8.40 -16.18 13.13
N LEU A 339 -8.27 -15.30 12.12
CA LEU A 339 -9.19 -15.29 10.97
C LEU A 339 -8.96 -16.45 10.00
N LEU A 340 -7.79 -17.12 10.05
CA LEU A 340 -7.52 -18.31 9.24
C LEU A 340 -8.36 -19.50 9.68
N ASP A 341 -8.70 -19.59 10.98
CA ASP A 341 -9.56 -20.65 11.53
C ASP A 341 -11.01 -20.57 11.01
N GLU A 342 -11.34 -19.52 10.25
CA GLU A 342 -12.69 -19.27 9.73
C GLU A 342 -12.81 -19.47 8.21
N ILE A 343 -11.69 -19.79 7.56
CA ILE A 343 -11.64 -20.17 6.16
C ILE A 343 -11.07 -21.59 6.05
N GLU A 344 -11.07 -22.17 4.86
CA GLU A 344 -10.54 -23.53 4.63
C GLU A 344 -9.38 -23.49 3.62
N PRO A 345 -8.16 -23.10 4.04
CA PRO A 345 -7.03 -22.92 3.13
C PRO A 345 -6.68 -24.18 2.34
N HIS A 346 -6.89 -25.35 2.98
CA HIS A 346 -6.63 -26.66 2.41
C HIS A 346 -7.36 -26.93 1.08
N GLN A 347 -8.48 -26.23 0.80
CA GLN A 347 -9.18 -26.34 -0.48
C GLN A 347 -8.38 -25.71 -1.62
N VAL A 348 -7.78 -24.54 -1.40
CA VAL A 348 -6.94 -23.86 -2.40
C VAL A 348 -5.56 -24.52 -2.50
N GLU A 349 -5.02 -25.00 -1.38
CA GLU A 349 -3.77 -25.75 -1.35
C GLU A 349 -3.83 -27.08 -2.11
N GLN A 350 -5.01 -27.57 -2.50
CA GLN A 350 -5.14 -28.72 -3.41
C GLN A 350 -4.71 -28.37 -4.84
N ILE A 351 -4.96 -27.14 -5.29
CA ILE A 351 -4.75 -26.68 -6.67
C ILE A 351 -3.53 -25.77 -6.84
N GLY A 352 -2.93 -25.30 -5.74
CA GLY A 352 -1.81 -24.37 -5.77
C GLY A 352 -0.80 -24.58 -4.64
N ALA A 353 0.36 -23.93 -4.76
CA ALA A 353 1.41 -23.85 -3.75
C ALA A 353 1.70 -22.37 -3.38
N HIS A 354 2.41 -22.16 -2.26
CA HIS A 354 2.84 -20.83 -1.81
C HIS A 354 1.69 -19.81 -1.73
N VAL A 355 0.58 -20.21 -1.10
CA VAL A 355 -0.66 -19.43 -1.11
C VAL A 355 -0.55 -18.19 -0.22
N ASP A 356 -0.82 -17.03 -0.82
CA ASP A 356 -0.87 -15.74 -0.17
C ASP A 356 -2.31 -15.26 -0.05
N TRP A 357 -2.79 -15.16 1.18
CA TRP A 357 -4.16 -14.78 1.49
C TRP A 357 -4.29 -13.28 1.73
N ASN A 358 -5.17 -12.63 0.95
CA ASN A 358 -5.46 -11.21 1.06
C ASN A 358 -6.94 -11.01 1.40
N MET A 359 -7.24 -9.99 2.20
CA MET A 359 -8.59 -9.52 2.46
C MET A 359 -8.87 -8.22 1.70
N TRP A 360 -10.09 -8.11 1.23
CA TRP A 360 -10.66 -6.93 0.62
C TRP A 360 -11.91 -6.53 1.40
N PHE A 361 -12.02 -5.29 1.84
CA PHE A 361 -13.20 -4.81 2.54
C PHE A 361 -13.50 -3.36 2.17
N GLY A 362 -14.71 -3.13 1.66
CA GLY A 362 -15.14 -1.82 1.18
C GLY A 362 -16.66 -1.64 1.18
N PRO A 363 -17.14 -0.38 1.12
CA PRO A 363 -18.53 -0.09 0.82
C PRO A 363 -18.89 -0.50 -0.63
N GLY A 364 -20.19 -0.46 -0.96
CA GLY A 364 -20.61 -0.58 -2.35
C GLY A 364 -19.99 0.53 -3.21
N GLY A 365 -19.57 0.18 -4.41
CA GLY A 365 -19.03 1.14 -5.38
C GLY A 365 -17.51 1.20 -5.45
N THR A 366 -16.77 0.58 -4.52
CA THR A 366 -15.30 0.46 -4.63
C THR A 366 -14.91 -0.23 -5.94
N VAL A 367 -13.86 0.28 -6.58
CA VAL A 367 -13.38 -0.20 -7.88
C VAL A 367 -11.92 -0.61 -7.78
N SER A 368 -11.61 -1.77 -8.37
CA SER A 368 -10.27 -2.11 -8.83
C SER A 368 -10.24 -1.94 -10.34
N SER A 369 -9.40 -1.02 -10.83
CA SER A 369 -9.22 -0.72 -12.25
C SER A 369 -8.84 -1.97 -13.04
N MET A 370 -9.02 -1.93 -14.37
CA MET A 370 -8.71 -3.09 -15.22
C MET A 370 -7.20 -3.36 -15.18
N HIS A 371 -6.79 -4.51 -14.65
CA HIS A 371 -5.39 -4.89 -14.49
C HIS A 371 -5.21 -6.41 -14.61
N PHE A 372 -3.97 -6.87 -14.64
CA PHE A 372 -3.64 -8.28 -14.51
C PHE A 372 -2.64 -8.53 -13.39
N ASP A 373 -2.70 -9.73 -12.81
CA ASP A 373 -1.80 -10.19 -11.76
C ASP A 373 -0.74 -11.16 -12.32
N PRO A 374 0.45 -11.23 -11.72
CA PRO A 374 1.52 -12.13 -12.18
C PRO A 374 1.34 -13.59 -11.73
N ARG A 375 0.38 -13.88 -10.84
CA ARG A 375 0.16 -15.19 -10.23
C ARG A 375 -1.30 -15.63 -10.42
N GLU A 376 -1.53 -16.93 -10.24
CA GLU A 376 -2.89 -17.47 -10.18
C GLU A 376 -3.62 -16.86 -8.99
N ASN A 377 -4.90 -16.53 -9.15
CA ASN A 377 -5.70 -15.89 -8.11
C ASN A 377 -7.06 -16.57 -8.00
N PHE A 378 -7.39 -17.05 -6.80
CA PHE A 378 -8.74 -17.48 -6.46
C PHE A 378 -9.43 -16.39 -5.66
N PHE A 379 -10.31 -15.63 -6.32
CA PHE A 379 -11.05 -14.52 -5.74
C PHE A 379 -12.39 -15.00 -5.20
N ILE A 380 -12.58 -14.90 -3.88
CA ILE A 380 -13.60 -15.62 -3.11
C ILE A 380 -14.42 -14.61 -2.30
N TYR A 381 -15.73 -14.85 -2.21
CA TYR A 381 -16.64 -14.21 -1.25
C TYR A 381 -17.00 -12.74 -1.54
N GLY A 382 -18.23 -12.35 -1.17
CA GLY A 382 -18.79 -11.00 -1.37
C GLY A 382 -19.50 -10.80 -2.72
N SER A 383 -20.35 -9.77 -2.81
CA SER A 383 -21.07 -9.48 -4.06
C SER A 383 -20.31 -8.49 -4.94
N LYS A 384 -19.70 -8.98 -6.01
CA LYS A 384 -18.88 -8.18 -6.92
C LYS A 384 -19.22 -8.46 -8.37
N PHE A 385 -19.22 -7.40 -9.17
CA PHE A 385 -19.17 -7.50 -10.62
C PHE A 385 -17.72 -7.61 -11.04
N VAL A 386 -17.41 -8.61 -11.86
CA VAL A 386 -16.09 -8.81 -12.45
C VAL A 386 -16.22 -8.82 -13.96
N ARG A 387 -15.35 -8.07 -14.64
CA ARG A 387 -15.20 -8.07 -16.09
C ARG A 387 -13.82 -8.60 -16.44
N LEU A 388 -13.78 -9.65 -17.23
CA LEU A 388 -12.57 -10.38 -17.60
C LEU A 388 -12.24 -10.15 -19.08
N ALA A 389 -10.95 -10.00 -19.40
CA ALA A 389 -10.44 -9.97 -20.76
C ALA A 389 -9.21 -10.88 -20.90
N HIS A 390 -9.16 -11.63 -22.00
CA HIS A 390 -8.08 -12.58 -22.24
C HIS A 390 -6.75 -11.84 -22.51
N PRO A 391 -5.59 -12.38 -22.08
CA PRO A 391 -4.27 -11.76 -22.32
C PRO A 391 -3.97 -11.40 -23.79
N SER A 392 -4.61 -12.07 -24.75
CA SER A 392 -4.50 -11.74 -26.18
C SER A 392 -5.02 -10.34 -26.54
N ASP A 393 -5.83 -9.72 -25.69
CA ASP A 393 -6.34 -8.36 -25.86
C ASP A 393 -5.52 -7.30 -25.09
N SER A 394 -4.37 -7.67 -24.51
CA SER A 394 -3.53 -6.77 -23.70
C SER A 394 -3.19 -5.46 -24.41
N GLU A 395 -2.78 -5.49 -25.68
CA GLU A 395 -2.46 -4.27 -26.43
C GLU A 395 -3.68 -3.36 -26.60
N LYS A 396 -4.87 -3.95 -26.78
CA LYS A 396 -6.12 -3.20 -26.97
C LYS A 396 -6.60 -2.53 -25.70
N LEU A 397 -6.20 -3.06 -24.54
CA LEU A 397 -6.47 -2.51 -23.22
C LEU A 397 -5.57 -1.31 -22.87
N CYS A 398 -4.65 -0.91 -23.76
CA CYS A 398 -3.79 0.27 -23.58
C CYS A 398 -3.13 0.30 -22.19
N PRO A 399 -2.21 -0.63 -21.88
CA PRO A 399 -1.53 -0.66 -20.59
C PRO A 399 -0.79 0.65 -20.31
N ARG A 400 -0.58 0.99 -19.04
CA ARG A 400 0.19 2.18 -18.66
C ARG A 400 1.67 2.00 -18.98
N GLU A 401 2.36 3.11 -19.21
CA GLU A 401 3.81 3.13 -19.52
C GLU A 401 4.70 3.36 -18.28
N ASP A 402 4.09 3.72 -17.15
CA ASP A 402 4.76 4.04 -15.88
C ASP A 402 5.05 2.76 -15.05
N LEU A 403 5.07 2.87 -13.72
CA LEU A 403 5.31 1.74 -12.82
C LEU A 403 4.13 0.75 -12.80
N LEU A 404 2.93 1.14 -13.24
CA LEU A 404 1.71 0.34 -13.22
C LEU A 404 1.44 -0.31 -14.59
N LYS A 405 2.46 -0.90 -15.22
CA LYS A 405 2.37 -1.49 -16.58
C LYS A 405 1.34 -2.61 -16.72
N ASN A 406 0.95 -3.22 -15.61
CA ASN A 406 -0.10 -4.22 -15.54
C ASN A 406 -1.52 -3.64 -15.42
N THR A 407 -1.67 -2.32 -15.42
CA THR A 407 -2.95 -1.60 -15.32
C THR A 407 -3.28 -0.93 -16.65
N SER A 408 -4.56 -0.96 -17.04
CA SER A 408 -5.10 -0.33 -18.25
C SER A 408 -5.30 1.17 -18.03
N GLN A 409 -5.08 1.97 -19.07
CA GLN A 409 -5.44 3.39 -19.06
C GLN A 409 -6.95 3.64 -19.23
N ILE A 410 -7.71 2.61 -19.62
CA ILE A 410 -9.12 2.73 -19.98
C ILE A 410 -9.97 2.62 -18.71
N ASN A 411 -10.90 3.56 -18.52
CA ASN A 411 -11.88 3.47 -17.45
C ASN A 411 -12.98 2.46 -17.81
N MET A 412 -12.78 1.21 -17.39
CA MET A 412 -13.72 0.12 -17.65
C MET A 412 -15.04 0.22 -16.87
N GLN A 413 -15.20 1.21 -15.98
CA GLN A 413 -16.50 1.57 -15.40
C GLN A 413 -17.40 2.30 -16.41
N HIS A 414 -16.80 3.09 -17.32
CA HIS A 414 -17.49 3.87 -18.35
C HIS A 414 -16.73 3.81 -19.69
N PRO A 415 -16.55 2.61 -20.27
CA PRO A 415 -15.65 2.41 -21.42
C PRO A 415 -16.08 3.19 -22.67
N ASP A 416 -17.38 3.48 -22.81
CA ASP A 416 -17.91 4.25 -23.95
C ASP A 416 -17.46 5.72 -23.91
N GLY A 417 -17.18 6.26 -22.72
CA GLY A 417 -16.67 7.62 -22.54
C GLY A 417 -15.21 7.78 -22.99
N ASP A 418 -14.49 6.66 -23.15
CA ASP A 418 -13.07 6.63 -23.48
C ASP A 418 -12.79 6.22 -24.94
N VAL A 419 -13.83 5.94 -25.74
CA VAL A 419 -13.67 5.44 -27.13
C VAL A 419 -12.92 6.43 -28.02
N GLU A 420 -13.09 7.74 -27.83
CA GLU A 420 -12.38 8.75 -28.61
C GLU A 420 -10.86 8.74 -28.32
N ARG A 421 -10.50 8.52 -27.05
CA ARG A 421 -9.10 8.48 -26.60
C ARG A 421 -8.45 7.12 -26.84
N PHE A 422 -9.20 6.04 -26.69
CA PHE A 422 -8.75 4.66 -26.79
C PHE A 422 -9.67 3.85 -27.73
N PRO A 423 -9.62 4.09 -29.05
CA PRO A 423 -10.53 3.45 -30.00
C PRO A 423 -10.39 1.92 -30.06
N SER A 424 -9.24 1.38 -29.65
CA SER A 424 -9.01 -0.07 -29.49
C SER A 424 -9.95 -0.71 -28.47
N VAL A 425 -10.50 0.07 -27.53
CA VAL A 425 -11.45 -0.41 -26.54
C VAL A 425 -12.57 -1.17 -27.24
N ALA A 426 -13.12 -0.68 -28.35
CA ALA A 426 -14.23 -1.29 -29.10
C ALA A 426 -13.96 -2.71 -29.63
N GLN A 427 -12.71 -3.18 -29.55
CA GLN A 427 -12.26 -4.48 -30.05
C GLN A 427 -11.82 -5.43 -28.92
N VAL A 428 -11.96 -5.03 -27.65
CA VAL A 428 -11.64 -5.84 -26.48
C VAL A 428 -12.79 -6.82 -26.23
N HIS A 429 -12.47 -8.11 -26.21
CA HIS A 429 -13.39 -9.18 -25.85
C HIS A 429 -13.48 -9.29 -24.34
N THR A 430 -14.68 -9.11 -23.80
CA THR A 430 -14.90 -9.17 -22.35
C THR A 430 -15.99 -10.17 -21.98
N VAL A 431 -15.77 -10.90 -20.89
CA VAL A 431 -16.81 -11.70 -20.23
C VAL A 431 -17.11 -11.08 -18.87
N ASP A 432 -18.40 -10.85 -18.61
CA ASP A 432 -18.89 -10.25 -17.36
C ASP A 432 -19.52 -11.32 -16.47
N VAL A 433 -19.18 -11.33 -15.19
CA VAL A 433 -19.80 -12.20 -14.19
C VAL A 433 -20.13 -11.45 -12.91
N VAL A 434 -21.23 -11.83 -12.26
CA VAL A 434 -21.56 -11.40 -10.91
C VAL A 434 -21.26 -12.56 -9.97
N LEU A 435 -20.39 -12.30 -9.01
CA LEU A 435 -20.10 -13.20 -7.90
C LEU A 435 -21.07 -12.88 -6.76
N HIS A 436 -21.61 -13.92 -6.15
CA HIS A 436 -22.43 -13.83 -4.95
C HIS A 436 -21.63 -14.30 -3.73
N PRO A 437 -22.08 -13.99 -2.50
CA PRO A 437 -21.46 -14.53 -1.29
C PRO A 437 -21.31 -16.05 -1.37
N GLY A 438 -20.09 -16.54 -1.15
CA GLY A 438 -19.73 -17.95 -1.24
C GLY A 438 -19.16 -18.38 -2.60
N ASP A 439 -19.36 -17.63 -3.69
CA ASP A 439 -18.76 -17.95 -4.98
C ASP A 439 -17.24 -17.71 -4.97
N ALA A 440 -16.52 -18.44 -5.82
CA ALA A 440 -15.12 -18.22 -6.11
C ALA A 440 -14.87 -18.12 -7.62
N LEU A 441 -13.96 -17.24 -8.02
CA LEU A 441 -13.51 -17.05 -9.40
C LEU A 441 -12.02 -17.35 -9.48
N LEU A 442 -11.64 -18.32 -10.32
CA LEU A 442 -10.26 -18.48 -10.77
C LEU A 442 -9.96 -17.42 -11.82
N ILE A 443 -8.97 -16.59 -11.51
CA ILE A 443 -8.38 -15.61 -12.40
C ILE A 443 -6.95 -16.10 -12.69
N PRO A 444 -6.69 -16.62 -13.90
CA PRO A 444 -5.36 -17.09 -14.24
C PRO A 444 -4.31 -15.97 -14.25
N SER A 445 -3.04 -16.34 -14.11
CA SER A 445 -1.95 -15.38 -14.28
C SER A 445 -2.09 -14.62 -15.61
N GLN A 446 -1.85 -13.31 -15.57
CA GLN A 446 -1.96 -12.36 -16.69
C GLN A 446 -3.38 -12.11 -17.23
N PHE A 447 -4.41 -12.76 -16.68
CA PHE A 447 -5.79 -12.49 -17.10
C PHE A 447 -6.24 -11.10 -16.63
N TRP A 448 -6.71 -10.28 -17.57
CA TRP A 448 -7.15 -8.93 -17.25
C TRP A 448 -8.49 -8.98 -16.55
N HIS A 449 -8.63 -8.25 -15.45
CA HIS A 449 -9.82 -8.21 -14.66
C HIS A 449 -10.09 -6.80 -14.10
N PHE A 450 -11.35 -6.40 -14.16
CA PHE A 450 -11.91 -5.21 -13.53
C PHE A 450 -12.93 -5.66 -12.50
N VAL A 451 -12.91 -5.05 -11.31
CA VAL A 451 -13.78 -5.46 -10.20
C VAL A 451 -14.52 -4.25 -9.64
N LYS A 452 -15.83 -4.38 -9.47
CA LYS A 452 -16.67 -3.38 -8.79
C LYS A 452 -17.51 -4.04 -7.71
N ALA A 453 -17.45 -3.52 -6.49
CA ALA A 453 -18.33 -3.95 -5.41
C ALA A 453 -19.76 -3.48 -5.67
N LEU A 454 -20.72 -4.41 -5.66
CA LEU A 454 -22.14 -4.08 -5.88
C LEU A 454 -22.85 -3.71 -4.57
N ASN A 455 -22.29 -4.08 -3.44
CA ASN A 455 -22.73 -3.68 -2.11
C ASN A 455 -21.52 -3.64 -1.18
N THR A 456 -21.73 -3.32 0.10
CA THR A 456 -20.69 -3.51 1.13
C THR A 456 -20.22 -4.96 1.09
N SER A 457 -18.93 -5.17 0.86
CA SER A 457 -18.39 -6.47 0.51
C SER A 457 -17.09 -6.73 1.25
N ILE A 458 -17.03 -7.89 1.91
CA ILE A 458 -15.81 -8.50 2.43
C ILE A 458 -15.49 -9.62 1.44
N SER A 459 -14.27 -9.65 0.90
CA SER A 459 -13.78 -10.69 0.01
C SER A 459 -12.42 -11.18 0.47
N VAL A 460 -12.09 -12.39 0.04
CA VAL A 460 -10.79 -13.01 0.24
C VAL A 460 -10.21 -13.32 -1.13
N SER A 461 -8.91 -13.15 -1.31
CA SER A 461 -8.25 -13.68 -2.49
C SER A 461 -7.03 -14.50 -2.09
N ALA A 462 -6.82 -15.60 -2.81
CA ALA A 462 -5.69 -16.48 -2.61
C ALA A 462 -4.81 -16.40 -3.86
N TRP A 463 -3.61 -15.82 -3.72
CA TRP A 463 -2.61 -15.79 -4.79
C TRP A 463 -1.69 -16.99 -4.64
N PHE A 464 -1.49 -17.78 -5.68
CA PHE A 464 -0.74 -19.03 -5.58
C PHE A 464 0.07 -19.32 -6.84
N ASP A 465 1.01 -20.24 -6.69
CA ASP A 465 1.76 -20.82 -7.81
C ASP A 465 1.07 -22.11 -8.25
N ALA A 466 0.88 -22.29 -9.56
CA ALA A 466 0.40 -23.54 -10.11
C ALA A 466 1.31 -24.71 -9.69
N LYS A 467 0.72 -25.88 -9.41
CA LYS A 467 1.44 -27.07 -8.97
C LYS A 467 2.20 -27.79 -10.07
#